data_AF-T1C5Q5-F1
#
_entry.id   AF-T1C5Q5-F1
#
_cell.length_a   1.000
_cell.length_b   1.000
_cell.length_c   1.000
_cell.angle_alpha   90.00
_cell.angle_beta   90.00
_cell.angle_gamma   90.00
#
_symmetry.space_group_name_H-M   'P 1'
#
loop_
_entity.id
_entity.type
_entity.pdbx_description
1 polymer ?
#
loop_
_entity_poly.entity_id
_entity_poly.type
_entity_poly.pdbx_seq_one_letter_code
_entity_poly.pdbx_strand_id
1 'polypeptide(L)'
;MLQAVALGNVEPEVISSVAARLARLDRDINDADKAKVVAASGGYGLKDLSRRLVDALHGDFSAPASDSPPSPAGEGSELRAALIEAAKPLSDPALRELLLRLRQQADMVIDTVTPDHLIEAGFSAAATDRARSMVETFESFIAKHRDEITALQILYNRPTRAPLTFEAIRQLADSLQAPPYLLDESALWQAYAALDQSKVKGASRQRILTDLVSLVRYAMHQDNELVPYPERVAANFKAWLGQQQHSPPLPAGDDQRKSPREGRGEGTNPAAHSRFSAEQQWWLERIAEHIAASLDIRLDDFDAAPFNQRGGLARVHQLFGAELPKVIEELNRELVRE
;
A
#
# COMPACT_ATOMS: atom_id res chain seq x y z
N MET A 1 21.03 16.82 35.07
CA MET A 1 22.02 15.92 35.71
C MET A 1 23.28 15.76 34.87
N LEU A 2 23.20 15.28 33.62
CA LEU A 2 24.38 15.20 32.73
C LEU A 2 25.09 16.56 32.53
N GLN A 3 24.32 17.66 32.51
CA GLN A 3 24.89 19.01 32.45
C GLN A 3 25.60 19.44 33.74
N ALA A 4 25.13 18.96 34.91
CA ALA A 4 25.78 19.26 36.20
C ALA A 4 27.10 18.48 36.36
N VAL A 5 27.15 17.23 35.90
CA VAL A 5 28.38 16.41 35.89
C VAL A 5 29.44 17.02 34.99
N ALA A 6 29.06 17.49 33.80
CA ALA A 6 29.98 18.19 32.90
C ALA A 6 30.47 19.55 33.43
N LEU A 7 29.74 20.17 34.37
CA LEU A 7 30.16 21.40 35.06
C LEU A 7 31.02 21.08 36.31
N GLY A 8 31.39 19.82 36.53
CA GLY A 8 32.28 19.38 37.61
C GLY A 8 31.56 18.94 38.89
N ASN A 9 30.23 18.79 38.88
CA ASN A 9 29.52 18.19 40.01
C ASN A 9 29.69 16.66 39.99
N VAL A 10 30.54 16.18 40.90
CA VAL A 10 30.87 14.76 41.09
C VAL A 10 30.41 14.23 42.44
N GLU A 11 29.34 14.80 43.01
CA GLU A 11 28.76 14.29 44.24
C GLU A 11 28.35 12.81 44.07
N PRO A 12 28.62 11.94 45.07
CA PRO A 12 28.38 10.50 44.96
C PRO A 12 26.95 10.13 44.54
N GLU A 13 25.96 10.87 45.06
CA GLU A 13 24.55 10.67 44.73
C GLU A 13 24.24 11.01 43.26
N VAL A 14 24.85 12.07 42.73
CA VAL A 14 24.68 12.50 41.33
C VAL A 14 25.30 11.49 40.39
N ILE A 15 26.52 11.00 40.69
CA ILE A 15 27.20 9.99 39.88
C ILE A 15 26.46 8.65 39.91
N SER A 16 25.98 8.22 41.08
CA SER A 16 25.15 7.00 41.22
C SER A 16 23.87 7.10 40.39
N SER A 17 23.19 8.24 40.43
CA SER A 17 21.98 8.49 39.63
C SER A 17 22.25 8.47 38.12
N VAL A 18 23.39 9.05 37.69
CA VAL A 18 23.79 9.04 36.27
C VAL A 18 24.14 7.63 35.80
N ALA A 19 24.90 6.87 36.59
CA ALA A 19 25.24 5.48 36.27
C ALA A 19 23.98 4.62 36.10
N ALA A 20 23.05 4.68 37.06
CA ALA A 20 21.80 3.94 36.99
C ALA A 20 20.95 4.29 35.75
N ARG A 21 20.96 5.56 35.32
CA ARG A 21 20.24 6.02 34.12
C ARG A 21 20.91 5.56 32.82
N LEU A 22 22.24 5.55 32.76
CA LEU A 22 22.98 5.02 31.60
C LEU A 22 22.75 3.51 31.44
N ALA A 23 22.75 2.75 32.55
CA ALA A 23 22.45 1.32 32.52
C ALA A 23 21.02 1.01 32.06
N ARG A 24 20.03 1.84 32.45
CA ARG A 24 18.65 1.71 31.94
C ARG A 24 18.57 2.04 30.46
N LEU A 25 19.18 3.15 30.03
CA LEU A 25 19.20 3.53 28.62
C LEU A 25 19.82 2.44 27.74
N ASP A 26 20.87 1.74 28.20
CA ASP A 26 21.47 0.61 27.48
C ASP A 26 20.49 -0.56 27.24
N ARG A 27 19.51 -0.75 28.13
CA ARG A 27 18.48 -1.77 27.97
C ARG A 27 17.36 -1.32 27.03
N ASP A 28 17.11 -0.02 26.97
CA ASP A 28 15.95 0.55 26.27
C ASP A 28 16.22 0.89 24.79
N ILE A 29 17.49 0.86 24.34
CA ILE A 29 17.88 1.22 22.96
C ILE A 29 18.36 0.01 22.13
N ASN A 30 18.26 0.11 20.80
CA ASN A 30 18.70 -0.92 19.84
C ASN A 30 20.22 -0.93 19.61
N ASP A 31 20.74 -1.99 18.98
CA ASP A 31 22.18 -2.17 18.74
C ASP A 31 22.80 -1.13 17.79
N ALA A 32 22.03 -0.57 16.87
CA ALA A 32 22.50 0.47 15.96
C ALA A 32 22.75 1.79 16.70
N ASP A 33 21.90 2.12 17.67
CA ASP A 33 22.06 3.31 18.51
C ASP A 33 23.18 3.12 19.54
N LYS A 34 23.40 1.90 20.04
CA LYS A 34 24.58 1.58 20.86
C LYS A 34 25.88 1.82 20.10
N ALA A 35 25.95 1.44 18.82
CA ALA A 35 27.12 1.67 17.98
C ALA A 35 27.41 3.18 17.81
N LYS A 36 26.38 4.02 17.67
CA LYS A 36 26.53 5.49 17.62
C LYS A 36 27.10 6.06 18.91
N VAL A 37 26.67 5.52 20.07
CA VAL A 37 27.20 5.94 21.37
C VAL A 37 28.67 5.58 21.51
N VAL A 38 29.08 4.38 21.10
CA VAL A 38 30.50 3.94 21.11
C VAL A 38 31.38 4.86 20.25
N ALA A 39 30.89 5.26 19.08
CA ALA A 39 31.62 6.18 18.21
C ALA A 39 31.76 7.59 18.83
N ALA A 40 30.72 8.09 19.49
CA ALA A 40 30.71 9.42 20.10
C ALA A 40 31.45 9.49 21.45
N SER A 41 31.60 8.37 22.16
CA SER A 41 32.22 8.32 23.49
C SER A 41 33.73 8.02 23.47
N GLY A 42 34.33 7.88 22.28
CA GLY A 42 35.73 7.49 22.12
C GLY A 42 35.99 6.01 22.38
N GLY A 43 34.99 5.14 22.14
CA GLY A 43 35.12 3.68 22.23
C GLY A 43 34.44 3.02 23.44
N TYR A 44 33.71 3.76 24.26
CA TYR A 44 33.02 3.22 25.44
C TYR A 44 31.51 3.03 25.21
N GLY A 45 30.98 1.83 25.48
CA GLY A 45 29.54 1.60 25.48
C GLY A 45 28.84 2.23 26.70
N LEU A 46 27.51 2.32 26.66
CA LEU A 46 26.71 2.80 27.81
C LEU A 46 26.93 1.97 29.07
N LYS A 47 27.03 0.64 28.90
CA LYS A 47 27.35 -0.30 29.98
C LYS A 47 28.74 -0.06 30.58
N ASP A 48 29.72 0.24 29.75
CA ASP A 48 31.10 0.52 30.20
C ASP A 48 31.17 1.86 30.94
N LEU A 49 30.51 2.89 30.41
CA LEU A 49 30.39 4.20 31.06
C LEU A 49 29.69 4.09 32.42
N SER A 50 28.58 3.36 32.49
CA SER A 50 27.89 3.10 33.76
C SER A 50 28.79 2.35 34.75
N ARG A 51 29.49 1.32 34.29
CA ARG A 51 30.36 0.51 35.14
C ARG A 51 31.53 1.33 35.69
N ARG A 52 32.19 2.14 34.86
CA ARG A 52 33.29 3.03 35.28
C ARG A 52 32.88 4.02 36.36
N LEU A 53 31.68 4.57 36.27
CA LEU A 53 31.15 5.47 37.31
C LEU A 53 30.86 4.74 38.62
N VAL A 54 30.36 3.51 38.55
CA VAL A 54 30.11 2.68 39.74
C VAL A 54 31.41 2.23 40.38
N ASP A 55 32.38 1.76 39.60
CA ASP A 55 33.69 1.31 40.10
C ASP A 55 34.43 2.47 40.79
N ALA A 56 34.36 3.68 40.21
CA ALA A 56 34.91 4.89 40.82
C ALA A 56 34.23 5.29 42.14
N LEU A 57 32.94 4.97 42.35
CA LEU A 57 32.23 5.22 43.61
C LEU A 57 32.60 4.23 44.71
N HIS A 58 32.98 3.00 44.36
CA HIS A 58 33.34 1.95 45.31
C HIS A 58 34.83 1.99 45.70
N GLY A 59 35.62 2.89 45.10
CA GLY A 59 37.06 2.97 45.33
C GLY A 59 37.84 1.77 44.78
N ASP A 60 37.25 1.01 43.84
CA ASP A 60 37.89 -0.15 43.23
C ASP A 60 38.86 0.32 42.14
N PHE A 61 39.99 0.88 42.58
CA PHE A 61 41.05 1.33 41.69
C PHE A 61 41.85 0.12 41.20
N SER A 62 41.50 -0.44 40.05
CA SER A 62 42.49 -1.22 39.30
C SER A 62 43.49 -0.25 38.66
N ALA A 63 44.41 0.28 39.47
CA ALA A 63 45.58 0.98 38.98
C ALA A 63 46.66 -0.05 38.59
N PRO A 64 47.33 0.07 37.42
CA PRO A 64 48.61 -0.59 37.25
C PRO A 64 49.56 -0.04 38.32
N ALA A 65 50.21 -0.95 39.07
CA ALA A 65 51.10 -0.63 40.18
C ALA A 65 51.99 0.58 39.86
N SER A 66 51.66 1.72 40.47
CA SER A 66 52.41 2.97 40.35
C SER A 66 53.09 3.23 41.69
N ASP A 67 54.41 3.21 41.65
CA ASP A 67 55.33 3.28 42.78
C ASP A 67 55.44 4.74 43.28
N SER A 68 54.38 5.26 43.90
CA SER A 68 54.38 6.61 44.49
C SER A 68 53.75 6.62 45.88
N PRO A 69 54.37 7.32 46.86
CA PRO A 69 53.95 7.27 48.25
C PRO A 69 52.59 7.99 48.44
N PRO A 70 51.77 7.54 49.41
CA PRO A 70 50.48 8.17 49.68
C PRO A 70 50.68 9.62 50.16
N SER A 71 50.05 10.56 49.47
CA SER A 71 49.98 11.96 49.93
C SER A 71 48.98 12.09 51.08
N PRO A 72 49.15 13.06 52.01
CA PRO A 72 48.24 13.27 53.14
C PRO A 72 46.99 14.07 52.72
N ALA A 73 46.40 13.74 51.58
CA ALA A 73 45.11 14.28 51.15
C ALA A 73 44.04 13.27 51.59
N GLY A 74 43.13 13.68 52.48
CA GLY A 74 42.12 12.78 53.03
C GLY A 74 41.35 12.01 51.95
N GLU A 75 40.88 10.80 52.30
CA GLU A 75 40.20 9.81 51.43
C GLU A 75 39.19 10.42 50.43
N GLY A 76 38.55 11.54 50.77
CA GLY A 76 37.63 12.27 49.89
C GLY A 76 38.27 12.96 48.67
N SER A 77 39.57 13.28 48.69
CA SER A 77 40.26 13.95 47.57
C SER A 77 40.63 12.99 46.44
N GLU A 78 41.07 11.77 46.78
CA GLU A 78 41.40 10.72 45.81
C GLU A 78 40.14 10.17 45.14
N LEU A 79 39.09 9.92 45.92
CA LEU A 79 37.77 9.53 45.42
C LEU A 79 37.22 10.58 44.44
N ARG A 80 37.32 11.86 44.79
CA ARG A 80 36.85 12.95 43.94
C ARG A 80 37.61 13.02 42.62
N ALA A 81 38.94 12.83 42.63
CA ALA A 81 39.74 12.82 41.42
C ALA A 81 39.35 11.65 40.48
N ALA A 82 39.10 10.48 41.04
CA ALA A 82 38.66 9.31 40.28
C ALA A 82 37.26 9.47 39.66
N LEU A 83 36.32 10.10 40.38
CA LEU A 83 34.99 10.39 39.85
C LEU A 83 35.05 11.41 38.69
N ILE A 84 35.95 12.39 38.77
CA ILE A 84 36.19 13.34 37.68
C ILE A 84 36.72 12.63 36.43
N GLU A 85 37.71 11.74 36.58
CA GLU A 85 38.26 10.98 35.46
C GLU A 85 37.24 9.99 34.87
N ALA A 86 36.43 9.31 35.71
CA ALA A 86 35.37 8.42 35.23
C ALA A 86 34.25 9.16 34.48
N ALA A 87 33.95 10.41 34.87
CA ALA A 87 32.94 11.25 34.25
C ALA A 87 33.43 12.01 33.00
N LYS A 88 34.73 11.96 32.69
CA LYS A 88 35.37 12.69 31.58
C LYS A 88 34.69 12.48 30.21
N PRO A 89 34.29 11.25 29.81
CA PRO A 89 33.57 11.07 28.54
C PRO A 89 32.23 11.81 28.49
N LEU A 90 31.55 11.98 29.63
CA LEU A 90 30.28 12.70 29.72
C LEU A 90 30.44 14.23 29.70
N SER A 91 31.68 14.73 29.65
CA SER A 91 31.95 16.17 29.51
C SER A 91 31.81 16.63 28.06
N ASP A 92 31.86 15.72 27.09
CA ASP A 92 31.64 16.03 25.67
C ASP A 92 30.18 16.46 25.43
N PRO A 93 29.93 17.68 24.89
CA PRO A 93 28.60 18.12 24.49
C PRO A 93 27.91 17.18 23.49
N ALA A 94 28.64 16.65 22.49
CA ALA A 94 28.05 15.85 21.42
C ALA A 94 27.48 14.51 21.95
N LEU A 95 28.22 13.87 22.86
CA LEU A 95 27.76 12.66 23.52
C LEU A 95 26.53 12.94 24.39
N ARG A 96 26.51 14.04 25.15
CA ARG A 96 25.36 14.38 26.02
C ARG A 96 24.09 14.63 25.21
N GLU A 97 24.18 15.37 24.12
CA GLU A 97 23.02 15.61 23.24
C GLU A 97 22.50 14.32 22.62
N LEU A 98 23.40 13.41 22.20
CA LEU A 98 23.03 12.10 21.70
C LEU A 98 22.28 11.28 22.77
N LEU A 99 22.80 11.24 24.00
CA LEU A 99 22.16 10.51 25.11
C LEU A 99 20.77 11.04 25.46
N LEU A 100 20.60 12.37 25.44
CA LEU A 100 19.30 13.00 25.67
C LEU A 100 18.30 12.66 24.57
N ARG A 101 18.73 12.69 23.30
CA ARG A 101 17.88 12.35 22.15
C ARG A 101 17.45 10.88 22.17
N LEU A 102 18.39 9.98 22.46
CA LEU A 102 18.10 8.55 22.59
C LEU A 102 17.15 8.25 23.75
N ARG A 103 17.29 8.97 24.87
CA ARG A 103 16.34 8.86 25.99
C ARG A 103 14.94 9.32 25.59
N GLN A 104 14.83 10.43 24.88
CA GLN A 104 13.56 10.95 24.38
C GLN A 104 12.87 9.97 23.43
N GLN A 105 13.63 9.28 22.58
CA GLN A 105 13.09 8.24 21.70
C GLN A 105 12.66 6.99 22.47
N ALA A 106 13.40 6.58 23.50
CA ALA A 106 13.08 5.42 24.33
C ALA A 106 11.87 5.65 25.27
N ASP A 107 11.64 6.89 25.72
CA ASP A 107 10.50 7.25 26.57
C ASP A 107 9.18 7.45 25.78
N MET A 108 9.21 7.31 24.45
CA MET A 108 8.02 7.42 23.61
C MET A 108 7.16 6.14 23.70
N VAL A 109 6.30 6.09 24.72
CA VAL A 109 5.29 5.03 24.87
C VAL A 109 4.12 5.35 23.93
N ILE A 110 3.96 4.54 22.89
CA ILE A 110 2.75 4.59 22.06
C ILE A 110 1.64 3.89 22.86
N ASP A 111 0.58 4.62 23.21
CA ASP A 111 -0.62 4.05 23.81
C ASP A 111 -1.34 3.22 22.74
N THR A 112 -1.28 1.89 22.89
CA THR A 112 -1.94 0.92 22.01
C THR A 112 -3.24 0.38 22.60
N VAL A 113 -3.60 0.82 23.81
CA VAL A 113 -4.69 0.24 24.61
C VAL A 113 -5.87 1.20 24.71
N THR A 114 -5.67 2.50 24.56
CA THR A 114 -6.75 3.46 24.38
C THR A 114 -7.21 3.41 22.92
N PRO A 115 -8.36 2.79 22.60
CA PRO A 115 -8.89 2.87 21.25
C PRO A 115 -9.29 4.31 20.96
N ASP A 116 -8.81 4.85 19.86
CA ASP A 116 -9.31 6.11 19.34
C ASP A 116 -10.84 6.00 19.15
N HIS A 117 -11.56 6.96 19.71
CA HIS A 117 -13.00 7.06 19.52
C HIS A 117 -13.29 7.98 18.34
N LEU A 118 -14.08 7.48 17.39
CA LEU A 118 -14.53 8.24 16.24
C LEU A 118 -15.43 9.40 16.71
N ILE A 119 -14.87 10.61 16.75
CA ILE A 119 -15.57 11.82 17.20
C ILE A 119 -16.69 12.20 16.23
N GLU A 120 -16.48 11.98 14.93
CA GLU A 120 -17.47 12.25 13.90
C GLU A 120 -17.27 11.32 12.70
N ALA A 121 -18.36 10.70 12.25
CA ALA A 121 -18.42 9.83 11.07
C ALA A 121 -19.43 10.40 10.05
N GLY A 122 -19.39 11.72 9.85
CA GLY A 122 -20.35 12.47 9.04
C GLY A 122 -19.67 13.45 8.09
N PHE A 123 -20.43 13.91 7.11
CA PHE A 123 -19.96 14.94 6.18
C PHE A 123 -19.89 16.29 6.90
N SER A 124 -18.69 16.71 7.30
CA SER A 124 -18.44 18.10 7.68
C SER A 124 -18.85 19.02 6.52
N ALA A 125 -19.46 20.18 6.80
CA ALA A 125 -19.74 21.18 5.77
C ALA A 125 -18.48 21.52 4.95
N ALA A 126 -17.32 21.60 5.62
CA ALA A 126 -16.03 21.80 4.99
C ALA A 126 -15.53 20.59 4.17
N ALA A 127 -16.00 19.37 4.45
CA ALA A 127 -15.72 18.19 3.63
C ALA A 127 -16.60 18.17 2.37
N THR A 128 -17.87 18.52 2.49
CA THR A 128 -18.80 18.64 1.35
C THR A 128 -18.37 19.74 0.39
N ASP A 129 -17.92 20.90 0.89
CA ASP A 129 -17.43 21.99 0.04
C ASP A 129 -16.14 21.62 -0.69
N ARG A 130 -15.22 20.89 -0.04
CA ARG A 130 -14.03 20.31 -0.69
C ARG A 130 -14.40 19.29 -1.76
N ALA A 131 -15.37 18.41 -1.48
CA ALA A 131 -15.87 17.44 -2.45
C ALA A 131 -16.46 18.14 -3.69
N ARG A 132 -17.26 19.20 -3.48
CA ARG A 132 -17.82 20.02 -4.57
C ARG A 132 -16.71 20.66 -5.41
N SER A 133 -15.77 21.33 -4.77
CA SER A 133 -14.64 21.97 -5.46
C SER A 133 -13.80 20.97 -6.27
N MET A 134 -13.61 19.75 -5.75
CA MET A 134 -12.88 18.70 -6.44
C MET A 134 -13.63 18.19 -7.68
N VAL A 135 -14.95 18.00 -7.58
CA VAL A 135 -15.79 17.60 -8.71
C VAL A 135 -15.84 18.69 -9.79
N GLU A 136 -16.00 19.96 -9.41
CA GLU A 136 -15.99 21.09 -10.34
C GLU A 136 -14.64 21.21 -11.08
N THR A 137 -13.53 20.97 -10.37
CA THR A 137 -12.18 20.96 -10.95
C THR A 137 -12.04 19.83 -11.97
N PHE A 138 -12.55 18.65 -11.64
CA PHE A 138 -12.52 17.48 -12.53
C PHE A 138 -13.37 17.68 -13.79
N GLU A 139 -14.61 18.17 -13.65
CA GLU A 139 -15.48 18.48 -14.79
C GLU A 139 -14.85 19.56 -15.70
N SER A 140 -14.25 20.60 -15.10
CA SER A 140 -13.55 21.64 -15.84
C SER A 140 -12.32 21.09 -16.59
N PHE A 141 -11.58 20.18 -15.96
CA PHE A 141 -10.44 19.49 -16.58
C PHE A 141 -10.88 18.69 -17.80
N ILE A 142 -11.91 17.86 -17.66
CA ILE A 142 -12.44 17.03 -18.74
C ILE A 142 -12.87 17.92 -19.92
N ALA A 143 -13.61 18.99 -19.66
CA ALA A 143 -14.09 19.90 -20.70
C ALA A 143 -12.94 20.59 -21.44
N LYS A 144 -11.88 21.00 -20.73
CA LYS A 144 -10.72 21.70 -21.29
C LYS A 144 -9.82 20.78 -22.11
N HIS A 145 -9.59 19.54 -21.66
CA HIS A 145 -8.66 18.61 -22.28
C HIS A 145 -9.32 17.59 -23.21
N ARG A 146 -10.60 17.80 -23.54
CA ARG A 146 -11.40 16.94 -24.45
C ARG A 146 -10.67 16.56 -25.73
N ASP A 147 -10.04 17.54 -26.38
CA ASP A 147 -9.39 17.37 -27.68
C ASP A 147 -7.88 17.08 -27.56
N GLU A 148 -7.32 17.02 -26.36
CA GLU A 148 -5.89 16.77 -26.13
C GLU A 148 -5.63 15.33 -25.66
N ILE A 149 -6.54 14.79 -24.85
CA ILE A 149 -6.41 13.45 -24.26
C ILE A 149 -7.19 12.44 -25.08
N THR A 150 -6.51 11.44 -25.63
CA THR A 150 -7.09 10.38 -26.48
C THR A 150 -8.30 9.70 -25.85
N ALA A 151 -8.24 9.37 -24.55
CA ALA A 151 -9.38 8.76 -23.86
C ALA A 151 -10.61 9.67 -23.84
N LEU A 152 -10.43 10.97 -23.60
CA LEU A 152 -11.54 11.93 -23.61
C LEU A 152 -12.08 12.13 -25.03
N GLN A 153 -11.22 12.21 -26.04
CA GLN A 153 -11.65 12.28 -27.43
C GLN A 153 -12.57 11.11 -27.80
N ILE A 154 -12.19 9.88 -27.44
CA ILE A 154 -12.98 8.66 -27.71
C ILE A 154 -14.31 8.71 -26.96
N LEU A 155 -14.31 9.09 -25.67
CA LEU A 155 -15.52 9.15 -24.84
C LEU A 155 -16.50 10.29 -25.25
N TYR A 156 -15.98 11.40 -25.78
CA TYR A 156 -16.78 12.53 -26.28
C TYR A 156 -17.27 12.36 -27.72
N ASN A 157 -16.38 11.93 -28.61
CA ASN A 157 -16.63 11.90 -30.04
C ASN A 157 -16.89 10.45 -30.46
N ARG A 158 -18.17 10.08 -30.45
CA ARG A 158 -18.66 8.75 -30.85
C ARG A 158 -18.47 8.31 -32.33
N PRO A 159 -17.89 9.06 -33.31
CA PRO A 159 -17.68 8.50 -34.64
C PRO A 159 -16.27 7.95 -34.91
N THR A 160 -15.32 7.94 -33.97
CA THR A 160 -14.03 7.25 -34.18
C THR A 160 -14.20 5.74 -34.00
N ARG A 161 -13.91 4.95 -35.04
CA ARG A 161 -13.87 3.47 -34.99
C ARG A 161 -12.77 2.90 -34.06
N ALA A 162 -12.05 3.75 -33.34
CA ALA A 162 -10.95 3.35 -32.48
C ALA A 162 -11.52 2.93 -31.11
N PRO A 163 -11.22 1.71 -30.63
CA PRO A 163 -11.64 1.27 -29.29
C PRO A 163 -10.89 2.07 -28.22
N LEU A 164 -11.53 2.25 -27.07
CA LEU A 164 -10.86 2.80 -25.89
C LEU A 164 -9.79 1.81 -25.40
N THR A 165 -8.55 2.26 -25.32
CA THR A 165 -7.41 1.44 -24.89
C THR A 165 -6.99 1.76 -23.46
N PHE A 166 -6.44 0.77 -22.74
CA PHE A 166 -5.89 0.98 -21.40
C PHE A 166 -4.82 2.08 -21.34
N GLU A 167 -3.96 2.17 -22.34
CA GLU A 167 -2.90 3.17 -22.42
C GLU A 167 -3.47 4.60 -22.44
N ALA A 168 -4.55 4.82 -23.19
CA ALA A 168 -5.25 6.10 -23.22
C ALA A 168 -5.85 6.47 -21.85
N ILE A 169 -6.38 5.49 -21.11
CA ILE A 169 -6.87 5.72 -19.73
C ILE A 169 -5.71 6.04 -18.81
N ARG A 170 -4.60 5.31 -18.91
CA ARG A 170 -3.40 5.58 -18.11
C ARG A 170 -2.87 6.98 -18.34
N GLN A 171 -2.82 7.43 -19.60
CA GLN A 171 -2.43 8.80 -19.94
C GLN A 171 -3.38 9.83 -19.30
N LEU A 172 -4.68 9.57 -19.25
CA LEU A 172 -5.65 10.42 -18.58
C LEU A 172 -5.40 10.46 -17.05
N ALA A 173 -5.19 9.30 -16.42
CA ALA A 173 -4.86 9.19 -14.99
C ALA A 173 -3.58 9.96 -14.65
N ASP A 174 -2.50 9.76 -15.42
CA ASP A 174 -1.23 10.46 -15.23
C ASP A 174 -1.40 11.99 -15.37
N SER A 175 -2.26 12.43 -16.28
CA SER A 175 -2.56 13.87 -16.47
C SER A 175 -3.39 14.47 -15.34
N LEU A 176 -4.28 13.69 -14.72
CA LEU A 176 -5.08 14.10 -13.56
C LEU A 176 -4.24 14.18 -12.29
N GLN A 177 -3.32 13.24 -12.09
CA GLN A 177 -2.42 13.20 -10.95
C GLN A 177 -1.27 14.22 -11.06
N ALA A 178 -0.98 14.73 -12.25
CA ALA A 178 0.02 15.76 -12.44
C ALA A 178 -0.38 17.11 -11.79
N PRO A 179 0.58 17.89 -11.26
CA PRO A 179 0.33 19.26 -10.84
C PRO A 179 -0.21 20.11 -12.00
N PRO A 180 -1.21 21.00 -11.79
CA PRO A 180 -1.70 21.49 -10.50
C PRO A 180 -2.88 20.71 -9.90
N TYR A 181 -3.39 19.69 -10.58
CA TYR A 181 -4.68 19.07 -10.25
C TYR A 181 -4.58 18.06 -9.11
N LEU A 182 -3.55 17.20 -9.10
CA LEU A 182 -3.31 16.20 -8.04
C LEU A 182 -4.57 15.37 -7.72
N LEU A 183 -5.37 15.06 -8.75
CA LEU A 183 -6.63 14.34 -8.62
C LEU A 183 -6.39 12.84 -8.70
N ASP A 184 -6.82 12.12 -7.67
CA ASP A 184 -6.78 10.66 -7.58
C ASP A 184 -8.19 10.08 -7.82
N GLU A 185 -8.26 8.91 -8.46
CA GLU A 185 -9.52 8.25 -8.81
C GLU A 185 -10.34 7.88 -7.56
N SER A 186 -9.66 7.43 -6.50
CA SER A 186 -10.32 7.07 -5.24
C SER A 186 -10.88 8.32 -4.56
N ALA A 187 -10.13 9.42 -4.58
CA ALA A 187 -10.57 10.69 -4.03
C ALA A 187 -11.80 11.24 -4.78
N LEU A 188 -11.79 11.20 -6.12
CA LEU A 188 -12.91 11.61 -6.96
C LEU A 188 -14.17 10.78 -6.69
N TRP A 189 -14.03 9.47 -6.54
CA TRP A 189 -15.14 8.60 -6.20
C TRP A 189 -15.77 8.97 -4.85
N GLN A 190 -14.93 9.21 -3.83
CA GLN A 190 -15.41 9.64 -2.52
C GLN A 190 -16.08 11.01 -2.57
N ALA A 191 -15.59 11.92 -3.41
CA ALA A 191 -16.24 13.22 -3.58
C ALA A 191 -17.64 13.09 -4.17
N TYR A 192 -17.81 12.31 -5.23
CA TYR A 192 -19.14 12.03 -5.75
C TYR A 192 -20.04 11.32 -4.74
N ALA A 193 -19.50 10.36 -3.99
CA ALA A 193 -20.25 9.67 -2.93
C ALA A 193 -20.67 10.62 -1.79
N ALA A 194 -19.84 11.64 -1.49
CA ALA A 194 -20.14 12.65 -0.50
C ALA A 194 -21.22 13.65 -0.93
N LEU A 195 -21.33 13.91 -2.24
CA LEU A 195 -22.34 14.80 -2.80
C LEU A 195 -23.69 14.09 -3.03
N ASP A 196 -23.68 12.86 -3.55
CA ASP A 196 -24.89 12.08 -3.82
C ASP A 196 -24.65 10.58 -3.63
N GLN A 197 -24.72 10.12 -2.39
CA GLN A 197 -24.55 8.70 -2.05
C GLN A 197 -25.58 7.79 -2.74
N SER A 198 -26.77 8.32 -3.09
CA SER A 198 -27.84 7.51 -3.69
C SER A 198 -27.51 7.07 -5.11
N LYS A 199 -26.68 7.83 -5.82
CA LYS A 199 -26.28 7.57 -7.21
C LYS A 199 -24.95 6.84 -7.34
N VAL A 200 -24.21 6.65 -6.24
CA VAL A 200 -22.85 6.10 -6.26
C VAL A 200 -22.83 4.71 -5.66
N LYS A 201 -22.43 3.70 -6.45
CA LYS A 201 -22.33 2.31 -5.99
C LYS A 201 -20.90 1.93 -5.61
N GLY A 202 -20.78 1.06 -4.61
CA GLY A 202 -19.51 0.41 -4.28
C GLY A 202 -18.42 1.33 -3.70
N ALA A 203 -18.77 2.41 -2.99
CA ALA A 203 -17.85 3.44 -2.47
C ALA A 203 -16.60 2.92 -1.69
N SER A 204 -16.65 1.73 -1.07
CA SER A 204 -15.60 1.21 -0.18
C SER A 204 -14.60 0.21 -0.81
N ARG A 205 -14.56 0.04 -2.14
CA ARG A 205 -13.60 -0.87 -2.81
C ARG A 205 -12.33 -0.15 -3.26
N GLN A 206 -11.19 -0.87 -3.27
CA GLN A 206 -9.98 -0.42 -3.96
C GLN A 206 -10.30 -0.20 -5.43
N ARG A 207 -9.91 0.97 -5.95
CA ARG A 207 -10.21 1.37 -7.32
C ARG A 207 -9.18 0.86 -8.28
N ILE A 208 -9.65 0.60 -9.50
CA ILE A 208 -8.82 0.27 -10.64
C ILE A 208 -8.90 1.39 -11.67
N LEU A 209 -7.88 1.50 -12.51
CA LEU A 209 -7.78 2.58 -13.50
C LEU A 209 -8.99 2.61 -14.45
N THR A 210 -9.60 1.47 -14.78
CA THR A 210 -10.78 1.43 -15.65
C THR A 210 -12.03 2.05 -15.03
N ASP A 211 -12.09 2.25 -13.70
CA ASP A 211 -13.17 3.02 -13.06
C ASP A 211 -13.18 4.49 -13.50
N LEU A 212 -12.07 4.99 -14.04
CA LEU A 212 -11.99 6.33 -14.62
C LEU A 212 -12.94 6.51 -15.81
N VAL A 213 -13.25 5.43 -16.55
CA VAL A 213 -14.29 5.45 -17.59
C VAL A 213 -15.64 5.83 -17.01
N SER A 214 -16.02 5.18 -15.92
CA SER A 214 -17.29 5.47 -15.22
C SER A 214 -17.31 6.89 -14.66
N LEU A 215 -16.20 7.35 -14.08
CA LEU A 215 -16.08 8.72 -13.55
C LEU A 215 -16.25 9.78 -14.65
N VAL A 216 -15.57 9.60 -15.78
CA VAL A 216 -15.66 10.54 -16.91
C VAL A 216 -17.08 10.58 -17.48
N ARG A 217 -17.73 9.43 -17.65
CA ARG A 217 -19.10 9.37 -18.19
C ARG A 217 -20.14 9.97 -17.25
N TYR A 218 -19.98 9.74 -15.96
CA TYR A 218 -20.83 10.35 -14.94
C TYR A 218 -20.64 11.88 -14.90
N ALA A 219 -19.40 12.36 -14.96
CA ALA A 219 -19.07 13.79 -15.05
C ALA A 219 -19.62 14.44 -16.33
N MET A 220 -19.68 13.69 -17.44
CA MET A 220 -20.31 14.12 -18.69
C MET A 220 -21.84 14.00 -18.69
N HIS A 221 -22.45 13.58 -17.58
CA HIS A 221 -23.88 13.32 -17.44
C HIS A 221 -24.44 12.34 -18.48
N GLN A 222 -23.61 11.42 -18.99
CA GLN A 222 -24.07 10.34 -19.88
C GLN A 222 -24.72 9.21 -19.08
N ASP A 223 -24.25 8.98 -17.85
CA ASP A 223 -24.74 7.97 -16.95
C ASP A 223 -25.40 8.61 -15.72
N ASN A 224 -26.58 8.12 -15.34
CA ASN A 224 -27.35 8.64 -14.21
C ASN A 224 -26.83 8.13 -12.85
N GLU A 225 -26.07 7.04 -12.86
CA GLU A 225 -25.51 6.39 -11.67
C GLU A 225 -24.02 6.13 -11.90
N LEU A 226 -23.21 6.40 -10.87
CA LEU A 226 -21.79 6.09 -10.87
C LEU A 226 -21.60 4.65 -10.37
N VAL A 227 -21.36 3.74 -11.32
CA VAL A 227 -21.17 2.31 -11.08
C VAL A 227 -19.75 1.90 -11.45
N PRO A 228 -19.05 1.08 -10.64
CA PRO A 228 -17.71 0.62 -10.97
C PRO A 228 -17.68 -0.04 -12.35
N TYR A 229 -16.62 0.20 -13.11
CA TYR A 229 -16.51 -0.30 -14.47
C TYR A 229 -16.56 -1.84 -14.55
N PRO A 230 -15.94 -2.60 -13.63
CA PRO A 230 -16.09 -4.06 -13.60
C PRO A 230 -17.52 -4.56 -13.44
N GLU A 231 -18.37 -3.82 -12.72
CA GLU A 231 -19.77 -4.22 -12.54
C GLU A 231 -20.56 -4.05 -13.84
N ARG A 232 -20.24 -3.01 -14.65
CA ARG A 232 -20.79 -2.86 -16.00
C ARG A 232 -20.34 -3.99 -16.92
N VAL A 233 -19.06 -4.33 -16.91
CA VAL A 233 -18.51 -5.44 -17.70
C VAL A 233 -19.14 -6.77 -17.30
N ALA A 234 -19.33 -7.03 -15.99
CA ALA A 234 -20.00 -8.22 -15.51
C ALA A 234 -21.46 -8.31 -15.97
N ALA A 235 -22.18 -7.18 -15.99
CA ALA A 235 -23.54 -7.11 -16.52
C ALA A 235 -23.58 -7.40 -18.03
N ASN A 236 -22.67 -6.81 -18.80
CA ASN A 236 -22.52 -7.05 -20.24
C ASN A 236 -22.17 -8.52 -20.53
N PHE A 237 -21.26 -9.11 -19.76
CA PHE A 237 -20.88 -10.51 -19.87
C PHE A 237 -22.06 -11.45 -19.60
N LYS A 238 -22.86 -11.17 -18.57
CA LYS A 238 -24.09 -11.94 -18.29
C LYS A 238 -25.10 -11.84 -19.42
N ALA A 239 -25.27 -10.65 -20.01
CA ALA A 239 -26.14 -10.45 -21.17
C ALA A 239 -25.63 -11.23 -22.39
N TRP A 240 -24.32 -11.18 -22.65
CA TRP A 240 -23.67 -11.93 -23.73
C TRP A 240 -23.84 -13.44 -23.53
N LEU A 241 -23.62 -13.98 -22.32
CA LEU A 241 -23.86 -15.40 -22.01
C LEU A 241 -25.31 -15.81 -22.29
N GLY A 242 -26.29 -14.96 -21.96
CA GLY A 242 -27.70 -15.21 -22.26
C GLY A 242 -28.00 -15.26 -23.77
N GLN A 243 -27.35 -14.42 -24.57
CA GLN A 243 -27.47 -14.45 -26.03
C GLN A 243 -26.84 -15.72 -26.62
N GLN A 244 -25.70 -16.15 -26.06
CA GLN A 244 -24.98 -17.35 -26.50
C GLN A 244 -25.79 -18.64 -26.25
N GLN A 245 -26.69 -18.70 -25.26
CA GLN A 245 -27.55 -19.87 -25.03
C GLN A 245 -28.46 -20.22 -26.23
N HIS A 246 -28.74 -19.25 -27.10
CA HIS A 246 -29.57 -19.43 -28.29
C HIS A 246 -28.75 -19.78 -29.55
N SER A 247 -27.41 -19.87 -29.45
CA SER A 247 -26.50 -20.15 -30.56
C SER A 247 -26.08 -21.63 -30.64
N PRO A 248 -25.90 -22.20 -31.84
CA PRO A 248 -25.60 -23.63 -32.04
C PRO A 248 -24.25 -24.01 -31.44
N PRO A 249 -24.16 -25.07 -30.59
CA PRO A 249 -23.01 -25.36 -29.72
C PRO A 249 -21.67 -25.33 -30.44
N LEU A 250 -20.64 -24.80 -29.76
CA LEU A 250 -19.29 -24.71 -30.33
C LEU A 250 -18.80 -26.10 -30.74
N PRO A 251 -18.10 -26.23 -31.88
CA PRO A 251 -17.47 -27.49 -32.24
C PRO A 251 -16.51 -27.89 -31.12
N ALA A 252 -16.73 -29.09 -30.58
CA ALA A 252 -15.90 -29.65 -29.52
C ALA A 252 -14.42 -29.63 -29.93
N GLY A 253 -13.60 -28.97 -29.13
CA GLY A 253 -12.14 -28.99 -29.26
C GLY A 253 -11.58 -30.41 -29.10
N ASP A 254 -10.33 -30.62 -29.51
CA ASP A 254 -9.73 -31.96 -29.64
C ASP A 254 -9.81 -32.84 -28.38
N ASP A 255 -9.92 -32.23 -27.19
CA ASP A 255 -10.01 -32.93 -25.90
C ASP A 255 -11.43 -33.42 -25.56
N GLN A 256 -12.48 -32.72 -26.02
CA GLN A 256 -13.89 -33.13 -25.82
C GLN A 256 -14.30 -34.32 -26.71
N ARG A 257 -13.51 -34.64 -27.75
CA ARG A 257 -13.72 -35.85 -28.56
C ARG A 257 -13.28 -37.14 -27.85
N LYS A 258 -12.53 -37.04 -26.74
CA LYS A 258 -11.94 -38.17 -26.01
C LYS A 258 -12.62 -38.52 -24.69
N SER A 259 -13.75 -37.90 -24.33
CA SER A 259 -14.51 -38.35 -23.16
C SER A 259 -15.09 -39.76 -23.42
N PRO A 260 -14.85 -40.74 -22.54
CA PRO A 260 -15.47 -42.06 -22.66
C PRO A 260 -16.99 -41.92 -22.60
N ARG A 261 -17.70 -42.68 -23.43
CA ARG A 261 -19.15 -42.91 -23.29
C ARG A 261 -19.42 -43.44 -21.88
N GLU A 262 -19.73 -42.57 -20.93
CA GLU A 262 -20.29 -42.96 -19.65
C GLU A 262 -21.72 -43.47 -19.85
N GLY A 263 -21.99 -44.59 -19.19
CA GLY A 263 -23.10 -45.47 -19.46
C GLY A 263 -24.47 -44.88 -19.14
N ARG A 264 -25.43 -45.35 -19.93
CA ARG A 264 -26.85 -45.55 -19.64
C ARG A 264 -27.21 -45.51 -18.14
N GLY A 265 -27.94 -44.48 -17.70
CA GLY A 265 -28.56 -44.41 -16.38
C GLY A 265 -29.47 -43.18 -16.21
N GLU A 266 -30.78 -43.44 -16.19
CA GLU A 266 -31.90 -42.73 -15.53
C GLU A 266 -32.08 -41.21 -15.63
N GLY A 267 -33.32 -40.83 -15.96
CA GLY A 267 -33.73 -39.45 -16.23
C GLY A 267 -33.63 -38.52 -15.03
N THR A 268 -33.14 -37.32 -15.29
CA THR A 268 -33.43 -36.12 -14.50
C THR A 268 -33.39 -34.90 -15.44
N ASN A 269 -34.58 -34.34 -15.69
CA ASN A 269 -34.90 -32.96 -16.08
C ASN A 269 -34.21 -32.30 -17.32
N PRO A 270 -34.94 -31.73 -18.31
CA PRO A 270 -34.35 -30.90 -19.36
C PRO A 270 -34.05 -29.49 -18.83
N ALA A 271 -33.09 -29.37 -17.91
CA ALA A 271 -32.53 -28.08 -17.52
C ALA A 271 -31.35 -27.77 -18.44
N ALA A 272 -31.55 -26.83 -19.37
CA ALA A 272 -30.55 -26.05 -20.10
C ALA A 272 -29.19 -26.75 -20.37
N HIS A 273 -29.04 -27.32 -21.58
CA HIS A 273 -27.71 -27.68 -22.08
C HIS A 273 -26.90 -26.39 -22.22
N SER A 274 -26.05 -26.07 -21.23
CA SER A 274 -25.13 -24.94 -21.32
C SER A 274 -24.24 -25.14 -22.55
N ARG A 275 -24.24 -24.16 -23.46
CA ARG A 275 -23.38 -24.13 -24.65
C ARG A 275 -21.90 -24.34 -24.34
N PHE A 276 -21.48 -23.96 -23.13
CA PHE A 276 -20.10 -24.01 -22.67
C PHE A 276 -19.93 -25.05 -21.56
N SER A 277 -18.82 -25.80 -21.60
CA SER A 277 -18.39 -26.66 -20.49
C SER A 277 -18.01 -25.84 -19.26
N ALA A 278 -17.95 -26.48 -18.08
CA ALA A 278 -17.48 -25.82 -16.86
C ALA A 278 -16.07 -25.23 -17.01
N GLU A 279 -15.20 -25.89 -17.77
CA GLU A 279 -13.86 -25.37 -18.06
C GLU A 279 -13.92 -24.14 -18.97
N GLN A 280 -14.71 -24.18 -20.05
CA GLN A 280 -14.89 -23.04 -20.95
C GLN A 280 -15.51 -21.84 -20.21
N GLN A 281 -16.48 -22.06 -19.32
CA GLN A 281 -17.08 -21.02 -18.50
C GLN A 281 -16.04 -20.33 -17.61
N TRP A 282 -15.18 -21.11 -16.95
CA TRP A 282 -14.09 -20.54 -16.16
C TRP A 282 -13.17 -19.65 -17.00
N TRP A 283 -12.80 -20.08 -18.21
CA TRP A 283 -11.99 -19.27 -19.12
C TRP A 283 -12.70 -17.98 -19.52
N LEU A 284 -13.98 -18.05 -19.89
CA LEU A 284 -14.79 -16.88 -20.25
C LEU A 284 -14.93 -15.89 -19.09
N GLU A 285 -15.14 -16.38 -17.86
CA GLU A 285 -15.21 -15.54 -16.67
C GLU A 285 -13.88 -14.83 -16.38
N ARG A 286 -12.76 -15.56 -16.45
CA ARG A 286 -11.43 -14.95 -16.26
C ARG A 286 -11.09 -13.95 -17.36
N ILE A 287 -11.47 -14.23 -18.61
CA ILE A 287 -11.33 -13.29 -19.73
C ILE A 287 -12.15 -12.02 -19.45
N ALA A 288 -13.40 -12.16 -19.00
CA ALA A 288 -14.25 -11.02 -18.66
C ALA A 288 -13.68 -10.19 -17.50
N GLU A 289 -13.14 -10.83 -16.46
CA GLU A 289 -12.45 -10.16 -15.36
C GLU A 289 -11.19 -9.42 -15.82
N HIS A 290 -10.42 -10.02 -16.74
CA HIS A 290 -9.26 -9.36 -17.33
C HIS A 290 -9.68 -8.12 -18.12
N ILE A 291 -10.65 -8.25 -19.04
CA ILE A 291 -11.21 -7.13 -19.80
C ILE A 291 -11.77 -6.02 -18.88
N ALA A 292 -12.37 -6.38 -17.74
CA ALA A 292 -12.80 -5.40 -16.75
C ALA A 292 -11.64 -4.57 -16.16
N ALA A 293 -10.45 -5.15 -16.07
CA ALA A 293 -9.25 -4.50 -15.53
C ALA A 293 -8.39 -3.82 -16.60
N SER A 294 -8.41 -4.27 -17.86
CA SER A 294 -7.52 -3.82 -18.94
C SER A 294 -8.23 -3.26 -20.17
N LEU A 295 -9.56 -3.29 -20.25
CA LEU A 295 -10.39 -2.95 -21.43
C LEU A 295 -10.26 -3.87 -22.65
N ASP A 296 -9.17 -4.62 -22.80
CA ASP A 296 -9.04 -5.63 -23.86
C ASP A 296 -8.32 -6.87 -23.34
N ILE A 297 -8.48 -7.98 -24.05
CA ILE A 297 -7.59 -9.13 -23.93
C ILE A 297 -6.97 -9.44 -25.29
N ARG A 298 -5.67 -9.74 -25.27
CA ARG A 298 -4.86 -10.17 -26.42
C ARG A 298 -4.39 -11.61 -26.20
N LEU A 299 -3.85 -12.22 -27.26
CA LEU A 299 -3.37 -13.60 -27.19
C LEU A 299 -2.18 -13.75 -26.22
N ASP A 300 -1.34 -12.71 -26.10
CA ASP A 300 -0.17 -12.72 -25.20
C ASP A 300 -0.58 -12.68 -23.72
N ASP A 301 -1.77 -12.17 -23.39
CA ASP A 301 -2.25 -12.10 -22.00
C ASP A 301 -2.51 -13.49 -21.40
N PHE A 302 -2.66 -14.52 -22.25
CA PHE A 302 -2.82 -15.90 -21.82
C PHE A 302 -1.54 -16.50 -21.21
N ASP A 303 -0.40 -15.83 -21.37
CA ASP A 303 0.87 -16.22 -20.72
C ASP A 303 1.01 -15.64 -19.30
N ALA A 304 0.07 -14.78 -18.87
CA ALA A 304 0.00 -14.25 -17.51
C ALA A 304 -0.90 -15.10 -16.60
N ALA A 305 -0.75 -14.92 -15.28
CA ALA A 305 -1.67 -15.51 -14.31
C ALA A 305 -3.06 -14.84 -14.40
N PRO A 306 -4.17 -15.58 -14.20
CA PRO A 306 -4.26 -16.99 -13.82
C PRO A 306 -4.25 -17.97 -15.02
N PHE A 307 -4.13 -17.48 -16.25
CA PHE A 307 -4.27 -18.30 -17.46
C PHE A 307 -3.11 -19.29 -17.63
N ASN A 308 -1.87 -18.86 -17.42
CA ASN A 308 -0.69 -19.72 -17.52
C ASN A 308 -0.69 -20.89 -16.53
N GLN A 309 -1.35 -20.74 -15.37
CA GLN A 309 -1.51 -21.80 -14.37
C GLN A 309 -2.44 -22.92 -14.86
N ARG A 310 -3.25 -22.68 -15.90
CA ARG A 310 -4.12 -23.67 -16.55
C ARG A 310 -3.67 -24.00 -17.97
N GLY A 311 -2.38 -23.86 -18.28
CA GLY A 311 -1.83 -24.20 -19.58
C GLY A 311 -1.93 -23.09 -20.64
N GLY A 312 -2.33 -21.88 -20.24
CA GLY A 312 -2.21 -20.65 -21.02
C GLY A 312 -2.81 -20.72 -22.41
N LEU A 313 -2.11 -20.14 -23.38
CA LEU A 313 -2.56 -20.02 -24.76
C LEU A 313 -2.85 -21.40 -25.41
N ALA A 314 -2.02 -22.40 -25.12
CA ALA A 314 -2.21 -23.75 -25.65
C ALA A 314 -3.52 -24.39 -25.17
N ARG A 315 -3.87 -24.23 -23.88
CA ARG A 315 -5.09 -24.81 -23.33
C ARG A 315 -6.35 -24.13 -23.87
N VAL A 316 -6.35 -22.79 -23.94
CA VAL A 316 -7.52 -22.07 -24.48
C VAL A 316 -7.75 -22.41 -25.95
N HIS A 317 -6.69 -22.57 -26.76
CA HIS A 317 -6.82 -23.04 -28.14
C HIS A 317 -7.37 -24.46 -28.24
N GLN A 318 -7.01 -25.37 -27.32
CA GLN A 318 -7.60 -26.71 -27.29
C GLN A 318 -9.09 -26.69 -26.96
N LEU A 319 -9.54 -25.75 -26.13
CA LEU A 319 -10.93 -25.66 -25.68
C LEU A 319 -11.87 -24.97 -26.67
N PHE A 320 -11.39 -23.94 -27.35
CA PHE A 320 -12.20 -23.11 -28.27
C PHE A 320 -11.85 -23.34 -29.75
N GLY A 321 -10.73 -23.98 -30.06
CA GLY A 321 -10.33 -24.34 -31.41
C GLY A 321 -10.22 -23.14 -32.34
N ALA A 322 -10.77 -23.29 -33.55
CA ALA A 322 -10.79 -22.25 -34.58
C ALA A 322 -11.72 -21.06 -34.24
N GLU A 323 -12.63 -21.22 -33.27
CA GLU A 323 -13.56 -20.16 -32.87
C GLU A 323 -12.95 -19.21 -31.83
N LEU A 324 -11.76 -19.52 -31.27
CA LEU A 324 -11.13 -18.69 -30.23
C LEU A 324 -10.97 -17.22 -30.64
N PRO A 325 -10.41 -16.88 -31.83
CA PRO A 325 -10.22 -15.48 -32.22
C PRO A 325 -11.54 -14.72 -32.30
N LYS A 326 -12.59 -15.38 -32.81
CA LYS A 326 -13.94 -14.82 -32.92
C LYS A 326 -14.57 -14.60 -31.55
N VAL A 327 -14.42 -15.54 -30.63
CA VAL A 327 -14.92 -15.40 -29.25
C VAL A 327 -14.22 -14.24 -28.54
N ILE A 328 -12.89 -14.11 -28.68
CA ILE A 328 -12.13 -13.00 -28.11
C ILE A 328 -12.58 -11.65 -28.70
N GLU A 329 -12.72 -11.57 -30.03
CA GLU A 329 -13.19 -10.34 -30.70
C GLU A 329 -14.61 -9.96 -30.25
N GLU A 330 -15.51 -10.94 -30.17
CA GLU A 330 -16.86 -10.72 -29.64
C GLU A 330 -16.82 -10.24 -28.19
N LEU A 331 -16.02 -10.86 -27.31
CA LEU A 331 -15.93 -10.44 -25.91
C LEU A 331 -15.36 -9.02 -25.77
N ASN A 332 -14.24 -8.72 -26.44
CA ASN A 332 -13.64 -7.38 -26.43
C ASN A 332 -14.63 -6.31 -26.91
N ARG A 333 -15.48 -6.63 -27.90
CA ARG A 333 -16.49 -5.70 -28.39
C ARG A 333 -17.70 -5.59 -27.46
N GLU A 334 -18.27 -6.71 -27.03
CA GLU A 334 -19.56 -6.75 -26.34
C GLU A 334 -19.44 -6.40 -24.85
N LEU A 335 -18.29 -6.63 -24.21
CA LEU A 335 -18.11 -6.33 -22.79
C LEU A 335 -17.76 -4.87 -22.54
N VAL A 336 -17.03 -4.25 -23.47
CA VAL A 336 -16.58 -2.85 -23.41
C VAL A 336 -17.61 -1.91 -24.03
N ARG A 337 -18.62 -2.43 -24.72
CA ARG A 337 -19.67 -1.61 -25.35
C ARG A 337 -20.33 -0.69 -24.32
N GLU A 338 -20.56 0.53 -24.80
CA GLU A 338 -21.10 1.65 -24.03
C GLU A 338 -22.58 1.51 -23.71
#